data_AF-M0N740-F1
#
_entry.id   AF-M0N740-F1
#
_cell.length_a   1.000
_cell.length_b   1.000
_cell.length_c   1.000
_cell.angle_alpha   90.00
_cell.angle_beta   90.00
_cell.angle_gamma   90.00
#
_symmetry.space_group_name_H-M   'P 1'
#
loop_
_entity.id
_entity.type
_entity.pdbx_description
1 polymer ?
#
loop_
_entity_poly.entity_id
_entity_poly.type
_entity_poly.pdbx_seq_one_letter_code
_entity_poly.pdbx_strand_id
1 'polypeptide(L)'
;MSNNTQTLQNVTSVDGFLNVAATETVSLFEHLKLGFLLEYDVFAPCKRGRTRVHEPPELFRGFLHCYYEDVYGTRPVARELQKTLVWLSCGFDRPPSRDAVDRFLTDLEHVVNDVFEHLVEQAAVRGLLDSTYRIDSTHVEAIPWNVDATWNYDSTAEEHYYGFGCTIVSSGAKVPIAAEFTPAKQAPEETAMRVTRDALAVEVPVWMIGDSAYDTLEWHDHLLDAGVVPIAPYNPRNMDDPLDIEYRVENRIENHSEDVQLKRSVLDETYNRRTQVERTNDAVKNCGLGPVRARGRVHARAQVFLVERTNDAVKNCGLGPVRARGRVHARAQVFLALCLRVVVAITNDERGDNPGREMLSA
;
A
#
# COMPACT_ATOMS: atom_id res chain seq x y z
N MET A 1 10.80 -21.50 46.49
CA MET A 1 11.22 -20.29 45.76
C MET A 1 12.26 -20.72 44.74
N SER A 2 11.87 -20.81 43.46
CA SER A 2 12.77 -21.30 42.41
C SER A 2 13.38 -20.11 41.68
N ASN A 3 14.68 -19.91 41.86
CA ASN A 3 15.48 -18.92 41.14
C ASN A 3 15.56 -19.32 39.67
N ASN A 4 14.83 -18.61 38.81
CA ASN A 4 14.99 -18.72 37.37
C ASN A 4 15.93 -17.60 36.91
N THR A 5 17.23 -17.82 37.10
CA THR A 5 18.28 -16.99 36.50
C THR A 5 18.32 -17.35 35.01
N GLN A 6 17.54 -16.63 34.19
CA GLN A 6 17.74 -16.65 32.75
C GLN A 6 19.17 -16.16 32.48
N THR A 7 20.03 -17.09 32.07
CA THR A 7 21.34 -16.79 31.50
C THR A 7 21.16 -15.88 30.30
N LEU A 8 21.44 -14.58 30.51
CA LEU A 8 21.71 -13.62 29.44
C LEU A 8 22.82 -14.21 28.57
N GLN A 9 22.51 -14.46 27.30
CA GLN A 9 23.52 -14.84 26.32
C GLN A 9 24.60 -13.74 26.28
N ASN A 10 25.87 -14.13 26.38
CA ASN A 10 27.01 -13.22 26.26
C ASN A 10 27.05 -12.66 24.83
N VAL A 11 26.46 -11.48 24.63
CA VAL A 11 26.57 -10.75 23.38
C VAL A 11 27.80 -9.85 23.47
N THR A 12 28.80 -10.11 22.64
CA THR A 12 30.16 -9.55 22.75
C THR A 12 30.31 -8.11 22.25
N SER A 13 29.25 -7.49 21.70
CA SER A 13 29.21 -6.06 21.41
C SER A 13 27.78 -5.52 21.43
N VAL A 14 27.63 -4.19 21.58
CA VAL A 14 26.36 -3.48 21.44
C VAL A 14 25.75 -3.72 20.06
N ASP A 15 26.55 -3.79 19.01
CA ASP A 15 26.11 -4.13 17.65
C ASP A 15 25.58 -5.56 17.55
N GLY A 16 26.19 -6.51 18.26
CA GLY A 16 25.67 -7.87 18.36
C GLY A 16 24.33 -7.92 19.09
N PHE A 17 24.12 -7.09 20.11
CA PHE A 17 22.86 -7.00 20.84
C PHE A 17 21.79 -6.30 20.01
N LEU A 18 22.16 -5.26 19.25
CA LEU A 18 21.30 -4.59 18.28
C LEU A 18 20.96 -5.47 17.07
N ASN A 19 21.86 -6.40 16.68
CA ASN A 19 21.58 -7.42 15.67
C ASN A 19 20.65 -8.53 16.18
N VAL A 20 20.80 -8.94 17.44
CA VAL A 20 19.87 -9.91 18.08
C VAL A 20 18.52 -9.26 18.41
N ALA A 21 18.52 -7.96 18.72
CA ALA A 21 17.35 -7.12 18.89
C ALA A 21 16.94 -6.38 17.61
N ALA A 22 17.49 -6.78 16.45
CA ALA A 22 17.16 -6.19 15.17
C ALA A 22 15.68 -6.48 14.94
N THR A 23 14.86 -5.48 15.20
CA THR A 23 13.46 -5.49 14.81
C THR A 23 13.44 -5.73 13.31
N GLU A 24 12.47 -6.49 12.81
CA GLU A 24 12.29 -6.76 11.37
C GLU A 24 12.39 -5.47 10.52
N THR A 25 12.08 -4.33 11.12
CA THR A 25 12.21 -2.99 10.52
C THR A 25 13.62 -2.53 10.16
N VAL A 26 14.69 -3.02 10.80
CA VAL A 26 16.07 -2.63 10.43
C VAL A 26 16.34 -3.04 8.99
N SER A 27 15.94 -4.26 8.65
CA SER A 27 16.08 -4.78 7.28
C SER A 27 15.25 -4.01 6.25
N LEU A 28 14.13 -3.40 6.67
CA LEU A 28 13.33 -2.56 5.78
C LEU A 28 14.13 -1.38 5.24
N PHE A 29 15.18 -0.93 5.96
CA PHE A 29 15.91 0.29 5.63
C PHE A 29 17.23 0.04 4.91
N GLU A 30 17.74 -1.19 4.92
CA GLU A 30 19.04 -1.55 4.32
C GLU A 30 19.05 -1.38 2.80
N HIS A 31 17.92 -1.65 2.15
CA HIS A 31 17.79 -1.64 0.69
C HIS A 31 17.14 -0.36 0.13
N LEU A 32 16.81 0.61 1.00
CA LEU A 32 16.14 1.85 0.60
C LEU A 32 17.12 2.99 0.38
N LYS A 33 16.96 3.66 -0.77
CA LYS A 33 17.60 4.96 -1.01
C LYS A 33 16.62 6.06 -0.63
N LEU A 34 16.81 6.63 0.55
CA LEU A 34 15.99 7.73 1.06
C LEU A 34 16.66 9.11 0.94
N GLY A 35 17.86 9.17 0.33
CA GLY A 35 18.62 10.42 0.17
C GLY A 35 17.87 11.49 -0.64
N PHE A 36 17.00 11.09 -1.57
CA PHE A 36 16.17 11.99 -2.37
C PHE A 36 15.26 12.89 -1.51
N LEU A 37 14.94 12.47 -0.27
CA LEU A 37 14.16 13.31 0.65
C LEU A 37 14.88 14.61 1.02
N LEU A 38 16.20 14.69 0.85
CA LEU A 38 16.97 15.92 1.10
C LEU A 38 16.81 16.97 -0.02
N GLU A 39 16.25 16.58 -1.16
CA GLU A 39 16.11 17.42 -2.34
C GLU A 39 14.86 18.32 -2.29
N TYR A 40 13.88 17.98 -1.45
CA TYR A 40 12.66 18.77 -1.32
C TYR A 40 12.85 20.00 -0.42
N ASP A 41 12.54 21.17 -0.97
CA ASP A 41 12.61 22.46 -0.26
C ASP A 41 11.76 22.51 1.02
N VAL A 42 10.65 21.75 1.08
CA VAL A 42 9.80 21.69 2.28
C VAL A 42 10.55 21.16 3.51
N PHE A 43 11.58 20.34 3.29
CA PHE A 43 12.43 19.81 4.35
C PHE A 43 13.67 20.67 4.62
N ALA A 44 13.94 21.69 3.81
CA ALA A 44 15.08 22.56 4.02
C ALA A 44 14.99 23.32 5.36
N PRO A 45 16.13 23.67 5.99
CA PRO A 45 16.13 24.53 7.16
C PRO A 45 15.57 25.93 6.84
N CYS A 46 14.59 26.41 7.61
CA CYS A 46 14.09 27.77 7.43
C CYS A 46 15.12 28.79 7.95
N LYS A 47 15.47 29.80 7.12
CA LYS A 47 16.42 30.89 7.46
C LYS A 47 16.07 31.66 8.74
N ARG A 48 14.80 31.66 9.15
CA ARG A 48 14.29 32.33 10.37
C ARG A 48 13.69 31.36 11.39
N GLY A 49 13.72 30.05 11.12
CA GLY A 49 13.11 29.02 11.95
C GLY A 49 14.11 28.37 12.92
N ARG A 50 13.59 27.52 13.81
CA ARG A 50 14.44 26.63 14.62
C ARG A 50 15.21 25.68 13.70
N THR A 51 16.48 25.47 13.99
CA THR A 51 17.32 24.48 13.31
C THR A 51 16.66 23.11 13.37
N ARG A 52 16.50 22.46 12.21
CA ARG A 52 16.06 21.07 12.13
C ARG A 52 17.17 20.20 12.74
N VAL A 53 16.79 19.36 13.68
CA VAL A 53 17.73 18.52 14.45
C VAL A 53 17.87 17.13 13.82
N HIS A 54 16.83 16.69 13.12
CA HIS A 54 16.72 15.35 12.55
C HIS A 54 16.57 15.49 11.05
N GLU A 55 17.23 14.60 10.32
CA GLU A 55 17.18 14.58 8.87
C GLU A 55 15.88 13.89 8.39
N PRO A 56 15.32 14.31 7.24
CA PRO A 56 14.11 13.71 6.67
C PRO A 56 14.16 12.19 6.50
N PRO A 57 15.28 11.56 6.07
CA PRO A 57 15.36 10.10 5.97
C PRO A 57 15.17 9.38 7.31
N GLU A 58 15.72 9.90 8.40
CA GLU A 58 15.57 9.31 9.75
C GLU A 58 14.11 9.37 10.20
N LEU A 59 13.47 10.52 9.99
CA LEU A 59 12.06 10.73 10.31
C LEU A 59 11.16 9.81 9.48
N PHE A 60 11.43 9.67 8.18
CA PHE A 60 10.68 8.78 7.31
C PHE A 60 10.81 7.31 7.74
N ARG A 61 12.03 6.84 8.04
CA ARG A 61 12.26 5.51 8.63
C ARG A 61 11.48 5.32 9.94
N GLY A 62 11.47 6.34 10.79
CA GLY A 62 10.68 6.34 12.02
C GLY A 62 9.18 6.13 11.77
N PHE A 63 8.61 6.82 10.77
CA PHE A 63 7.22 6.61 10.38
C PHE A 63 6.96 5.22 9.80
N LEU A 64 7.83 4.72 8.92
CA LEU A 64 7.72 3.37 8.35
C LEU A 64 7.79 2.30 9.44
N HIS A 65 8.71 2.41 10.39
CA HIS A 65 8.80 1.51 11.54
C HIS A 65 7.50 1.52 12.35
N CYS A 66 7.01 2.71 12.71
CA CYS A 66 5.78 2.81 13.50
C CYS A 66 4.58 2.21 12.77
N TYR A 67 4.45 2.43 11.46
CA TYR A 67 3.34 1.87 10.67
C TYR A 67 3.47 0.36 10.53
N TYR A 68 4.70 -0.16 10.42
CA TYR A 68 4.95 -1.60 10.43
C TYR A 68 4.51 -2.26 11.75
N GLU A 69 4.65 -1.55 12.88
CA GLU A 69 4.21 -2.00 14.20
C GLU A 69 2.78 -1.56 14.58
N ASP A 70 1.97 -1.14 13.62
CA ASP A 70 0.56 -0.74 13.82
C ASP A 70 0.39 0.48 14.77
N VAL A 71 1.38 1.38 14.75
CA VAL A 71 1.41 2.61 15.56
C VAL A 71 1.15 3.84 14.70
N TYR A 72 -0.09 4.36 14.77
CA TYR A 72 -0.51 5.52 13.97
C TYR A 72 -0.72 6.81 14.78
N GLY A 73 -0.56 7.94 14.09
CA GLY A 73 -0.78 9.28 14.62
C GLY A 73 0.42 9.87 15.35
N THR A 74 0.50 11.21 15.37
CA THR A 74 1.72 11.92 15.80
C THR A 74 2.11 11.66 17.26
N ARG A 75 1.13 11.51 18.17
CA ARG A 75 1.41 11.24 19.59
C ARG A 75 1.90 9.81 19.84
N PRO A 76 1.22 8.74 19.35
CA PRO A 76 1.76 7.38 19.45
C PRO A 76 3.12 7.22 18.77
N VAL A 77 3.30 7.76 17.55
CA VAL A 77 4.59 7.73 16.84
C VAL A 77 5.68 8.39 17.67
N ALA A 78 5.47 9.61 18.16
CA ALA A 78 6.47 10.29 18.98
C ALA A 78 6.82 9.53 20.28
N ARG A 79 5.85 8.81 20.86
CA ARG A 79 6.07 7.97 22.06
C ARG A 79 6.85 6.70 21.72
N GLU A 80 6.56 6.07 20.59
CA GLU A 80 7.24 4.87 20.12
C GLU A 80 8.72 5.17 19.81
N LEU A 81 8.97 6.30 19.14
CA LEU A 81 10.30 6.81 18.84
C LEU A 81 11.09 7.28 20.08
N GLN A 82 10.51 7.27 21.29
CA GLN A 82 11.30 7.45 22.53
C GLN A 82 12.02 6.18 22.96
N LYS A 83 11.63 5.00 22.46
CA LYS A 83 12.26 3.73 22.83
C LYS A 83 13.67 3.67 22.24
N THR A 84 14.66 3.40 23.08
CA THR A 84 16.09 3.43 22.70
C THR A 84 16.41 2.62 21.46
N LEU A 85 15.92 1.38 21.39
CA LEU A 85 16.18 0.51 20.25
C LEU A 85 15.52 1.02 18.96
N VAL A 86 14.39 1.71 19.05
CA VAL A 86 13.62 2.16 17.89
C VAL A 86 14.27 3.38 17.24
N TRP A 87 14.64 4.41 18.02
CA TRP A 87 15.25 5.58 17.40
C TRP A 87 16.67 5.29 16.90
N LEU A 88 17.41 4.40 17.57
CA LEU A 88 18.70 3.93 17.07
C LEU A 88 18.55 3.18 15.74
N SER A 89 17.56 2.29 15.62
CA SER A 89 17.35 1.53 14.37
C SER A 89 16.87 2.40 13.20
N CYS A 90 16.23 3.53 13.48
CA CYS A 90 15.83 4.50 12.46
C CYS A 90 16.98 5.45 12.05
N GLY A 91 18.11 5.41 12.77
CA GLY A 91 19.30 6.22 12.48
C GLY A 91 19.34 7.60 13.13
N PHE A 92 18.51 7.86 14.14
CA PHE A 92 18.58 9.12 14.88
C PHE A 92 19.79 9.14 15.82
N ASP A 93 20.35 10.32 16.12
CA ASP A 93 21.33 10.51 17.21
C ASP A 93 20.68 10.65 18.60
N ARG A 94 19.41 11.05 18.62
CA ARG A 94 18.58 11.23 19.83
C ARG A 94 17.10 11.11 19.46
N PRO A 95 16.21 10.75 20.40
CA PRO A 95 14.80 10.56 20.06
C PRO A 95 14.14 11.88 19.60
N PRO A 96 13.34 11.85 18.52
CA PRO A 96 12.65 13.03 18.03
C PRO A 96 11.57 13.50 19.00
N SER A 97 11.39 14.81 19.09
CA SER A 97 10.28 15.39 19.86
C SER A 97 8.96 15.24 19.11
N ARG A 98 7.84 15.36 19.82
CA ARG A 98 6.51 15.39 19.19
C ARG A 98 6.41 16.48 18.12
N ASP A 99 6.98 17.66 18.37
CA ASP A 99 6.96 18.78 17.43
C ASP A 99 7.80 18.50 16.17
N ALA A 100 8.85 17.68 16.27
CA ALA A 100 9.63 17.25 15.11
C ALA A 100 8.84 16.27 14.25
N VAL A 101 8.17 15.29 14.88
CA VAL A 101 7.29 14.32 14.22
C VAL A 101 6.11 15.03 13.53
N ASP A 102 5.46 15.95 14.23
CA ASP A 102 4.31 16.71 13.70
C ASP A 102 4.72 17.59 12.52
N ARG A 103 5.83 18.34 12.65
CA ARG A 103 6.35 19.18 11.57
C ARG A 103 6.74 18.36 10.33
N PHE A 104 7.43 17.24 10.52
CA PHE A 104 7.79 16.37 9.40
C PHE A 104 6.56 15.88 8.65
N LEU A 105 5.52 15.45 9.37
CA LEU A 105 4.30 14.99 8.72
C LEU A 105 3.60 16.12 7.96
N THR A 106 3.57 17.34 8.51
CA THR A 106 3.05 18.53 7.80
C THR A 106 3.87 18.90 6.57
N ASP A 107 5.20 18.77 6.60
CA ASP A 107 6.03 19.02 5.42
C ASP A 107 5.80 17.92 4.37
N LEU A 108 5.76 16.65 4.82
CA LEU A 108 5.49 15.48 3.98
C LEU A 108 4.15 15.58 3.26
N GLU A 109 3.11 16.13 3.90
CA GLU A 109 1.80 16.38 3.29
C GLU A 109 1.86 17.09 1.93
N HIS A 110 2.89 17.89 1.68
CA HIS A 110 3.08 18.63 0.43
C HIS A 110 3.71 17.79 -0.68
N VAL A 111 4.51 16.76 -0.33
CA VAL A 111 5.36 16.01 -1.27
C VAL A 111 5.12 14.49 -1.22
N VAL A 112 4.11 14.03 -0.47
CA VAL A 112 3.92 12.59 -0.19
C VAL A 112 3.65 11.75 -1.45
N ASN A 113 3.04 12.34 -2.49
CA ASN A 113 2.82 11.66 -3.77
C ASN A 113 4.16 11.42 -4.46
N ASP A 114 4.96 12.46 -4.63
CA ASP A 114 6.29 12.39 -5.24
C ASP A 114 7.20 11.43 -4.46
N VAL A 115 7.11 11.41 -3.13
CA VAL A 115 7.84 10.46 -2.28
C VAL A 115 7.40 9.02 -2.55
N PHE A 116 6.10 8.78 -2.71
CA PHE A 116 5.58 7.48 -3.08
C PHE A 116 6.04 7.06 -4.48
N GLU A 117 5.97 7.96 -5.46
CA GLU A 117 6.44 7.73 -6.83
C GLU A 117 7.93 7.33 -6.86
N HIS A 118 8.80 8.04 -6.12
CA HIS A 118 10.23 7.68 -6.03
C HIS A 118 10.46 6.28 -5.43
N LEU A 119 9.59 5.80 -4.54
CA LEU A 119 9.69 4.44 -4.01
C LEU A 119 9.18 3.40 -5.03
N VAL A 120 8.12 3.73 -5.78
CA VAL A 120 7.61 2.89 -6.86
C VAL A 120 8.65 2.76 -7.98
N GLU A 121 9.32 3.84 -8.37
CA GLU A 121 10.45 3.80 -9.31
C GLU A 121 11.57 2.88 -8.82
N GLN A 122 11.88 2.92 -7.51
CA GLN A 122 12.85 1.99 -6.91
C GLN A 122 12.40 0.54 -6.98
N ALA A 123 11.10 0.25 -6.93
CA ALA A 123 10.56 -1.09 -7.12
C ALA A 123 10.57 -1.50 -8.60
N ALA A 124 10.23 -0.60 -9.51
CA ALA A 124 10.25 -0.82 -10.96
C ALA A 124 11.66 -1.15 -11.47
N VAL A 125 12.68 -0.38 -11.05
CA VAL A 125 14.09 -0.62 -11.42
C VAL A 125 14.60 -2.00 -10.95
N ARG A 126 13.96 -2.60 -9.95
CA ARG A 126 14.27 -3.95 -9.46
C ARG A 126 13.49 -5.05 -10.18
N GLY A 127 12.60 -4.71 -11.11
CA GLY A 127 11.74 -5.66 -11.82
C GLY A 127 10.69 -6.29 -10.91
N LEU A 128 10.19 -5.54 -9.90
CA LEU A 128 9.13 -6.01 -9.00
C LEU A 128 7.73 -5.89 -9.59
N LEU A 129 7.60 -5.17 -10.71
CA LEU A 129 6.32 -5.00 -11.39
C LEU A 129 6.10 -6.17 -12.35
N ASP A 130 4.93 -6.79 -12.25
CA ASP A 130 4.45 -7.84 -13.12
C ASP A 130 3.76 -7.28 -14.38
N SER A 131 3.47 -8.17 -15.33
CA SER A 131 2.77 -7.81 -16.56
C SER A 131 1.26 -7.55 -16.37
N THR A 132 0.75 -7.52 -15.14
CA THR A 132 -0.69 -7.52 -14.84
C THR A 132 -1.03 -6.56 -13.72
N TYR A 133 -1.54 -5.40 -14.10
CA TYR A 133 -1.98 -4.40 -13.13
C TYR A 133 -3.44 -4.60 -12.75
N ARG A 134 -3.78 -4.15 -11.54
CA ARG A 134 -5.13 -4.25 -10.97
C ARG A 134 -5.52 -2.90 -10.41
N ILE A 135 -6.62 -2.36 -10.89
CA ILE A 135 -7.23 -1.14 -10.36
C ILE A 135 -8.38 -1.52 -9.43
N ASP A 136 -8.38 -0.94 -8.23
CA ASP A 136 -9.45 -1.10 -7.27
C ASP A 136 -9.60 0.16 -6.41
N SER A 137 -10.78 0.35 -5.83
CA SER A 137 -11.05 1.45 -4.91
C SER A 137 -11.46 0.93 -3.53
N THR A 138 -10.78 1.41 -2.49
CA THR A 138 -11.09 1.09 -1.08
C THR A 138 -11.67 2.29 -0.36
N HIS A 139 -12.52 2.03 0.65
CA HIS A 139 -12.84 3.05 1.64
C HIS A 139 -11.68 3.21 2.63
N VAL A 140 -11.61 4.40 3.21
CA VAL A 140 -10.67 4.79 4.26
C VAL A 140 -11.48 5.45 5.37
N GLU A 141 -11.73 4.71 6.45
CA GLU A 141 -12.49 5.23 7.59
C GLU A 141 -11.75 6.38 8.27
N ALA A 142 -12.50 7.40 8.66
CA ALA A 142 -12.01 8.52 9.45
C ALA A 142 -12.65 8.52 10.84
N ILE A 143 -11.96 9.13 11.79
CA ILE A 143 -12.54 9.42 13.11
C ILE A 143 -13.72 10.41 12.97
N PRO A 144 -14.78 10.31 13.82
CA PRO A 144 -15.99 11.13 13.68
C PRO A 144 -15.81 12.66 13.73
N TRP A 145 -14.67 13.15 14.20
CA TRP A 145 -14.36 14.58 14.31
C TRP A 145 -13.43 15.10 13.21
N ASN A 146 -13.18 14.32 12.16
CA ASN A 146 -12.50 14.80 10.96
C ASN A 146 -13.47 15.64 10.13
N VAL A 147 -13.31 16.95 10.13
CA VAL A 147 -14.27 17.89 9.54
C VAL A 147 -14.36 17.80 8.01
N ASP A 148 -13.37 17.19 7.36
CA ASP A 148 -13.34 17.04 5.91
C ASP A 148 -13.91 15.68 5.44
N ALA A 149 -14.18 14.76 6.37
CA ALA A 149 -14.77 13.46 6.07
C ALA A 149 -16.30 13.56 5.99
N THR A 150 -16.90 12.72 5.14
CA THR A 150 -18.35 12.65 4.95
C THR A 150 -18.85 11.22 5.14
N TRP A 151 -20.15 11.09 5.41
CA TRP A 151 -20.82 9.79 5.33
C TRP A 151 -20.93 9.39 3.87
N ASN A 152 -20.38 8.23 3.55
CA ASN A 152 -20.37 7.63 2.24
C ASN A 152 -21.04 6.26 2.31
N TYR A 153 -21.57 5.79 1.18
CA TYR A 153 -22.15 4.46 1.07
C TYR A 153 -21.19 3.54 0.30
N ASP A 154 -20.86 2.39 0.89
CA ASP A 154 -20.15 1.32 0.21
C ASP A 154 -21.18 0.33 -0.35
N SER A 155 -21.44 0.40 -1.65
CA SER A 155 -22.38 -0.50 -2.34
C SER A 155 -21.93 -1.96 -2.33
N THR A 156 -20.65 -2.24 -2.15
CA THR A 156 -20.12 -3.61 -2.09
C THR A 156 -20.41 -4.25 -0.73
N ALA A 157 -20.34 -3.47 0.35
CA ALA A 157 -20.62 -3.92 1.71
C ALA A 157 -22.07 -3.68 2.14
N GLU A 158 -22.83 -2.92 1.34
CA GLU A 158 -24.15 -2.39 1.67
C GLU A 158 -24.18 -1.57 2.98
N GLU A 159 -23.05 -0.93 3.34
CA GLU A 159 -22.83 -0.24 4.61
C GLU A 159 -22.45 1.23 4.42
N HIS A 160 -22.78 2.06 5.40
CA HIS A 160 -22.31 3.44 5.45
C HIS A 160 -21.01 3.53 6.25
N TYR A 161 -20.05 4.29 5.74
CA TYR A 161 -18.81 4.60 6.45
C TYR A 161 -18.60 6.11 6.50
N TYR A 162 -17.98 6.57 7.58
CA TYR A 162 -17.56 7.96 7.71
C TYR A 162 -16.08 8.04 7.32
N GLY A 163 -15.75 8.71 6.23
CA GLY A 163 -14.37 8.70 5.75
C GLY A 163 -14.21 9.15 4.31
N PHE A 164 -13.19 8.57 3.68
CA PHE A 164 -12.67 8.91 2.37
C PHE A 164 -12.59 7.67 1.47
N GLY A 165 -12.17 7.85 0.22
CA GLY A 165 -11.78 6.76 -0.66
C GLY A 165 -10.30 6.82 -1.03
N CYS A 166 -9.80 5.72 -1.56
CA CYS A 166 -8.51 5.65 -2.22
C CYS A 166 -8.63 4.70 -3.42
N THR A 167 -8.41 5.22 -4.62
CA THR A 167 -8.28 4.42 -5.83
C THR A 167 -6.81 4.07 -6.01
N ILE A 168 -6.50 2.80 -6.19
CA ILE A 168 -5.13 2.29 -6.22
C ILE A 168 -4.98 1.38 -7.43
N VAL A 169 -3.89 1.56 -8.18
CA VAL A 169 -3.39 0.56 -9.11
C VAL A 169 -2.24 -0.19 -8.45
N SER A 170 -2.30 -1.51 -8.50
CA SER A 170 -1.27 -2.39 -7.94
C SER A 170 -0.82 -3.43 -8.94
N SER A 171 0.42 -3.88 -8.79
CA SER A 171 1.03 -4.96 -9.55
C SER A 171 1.22 -6.19 -8.66
N GLY A 172 1.14 -7.38 -9.27
CA GLY A 172 1.66 -8.64 -8.72
C GLY A 172 1.34 -8.88 -7.26
N ALA A 173 2.39 -8.96 -6.43
CA ALA A 173 2.34 -9.17 -4.98
C ALA A 173 1.69 -8.02 -4.18
N LYS A 174 0.74 -7.29 -4.79
CA LYS A 174 0.04 -6.11 -4.26
C LYS A 174 0.98 -4.93 -4.01
N VAL A 175 1.98 -4.76 -4.87
CA VAL A 175 2.83 -3.57 -4.85
C VAL A 175 2.01 -2.42 -5.42
N PRO A 176 1.69 -1.38 -4.62
CA PRO A 176 0.97 -0.22 -5.15
C PRO A 176 1.90 0.56 -6.10
N ILE A 177 1.36 0.96 -7.24
CA ILE A 177 2.10 1.65 -8.33
C ILE A 177 1.64 3.09 -8.44
N ALA A 178 0.32 3.29 -8.42
CA ALA A 178 -0.31 4.60 -8.47
C ALA A 178 -1.49 4.64 -7.51
N ALA A 179 -1.79 5.80 -6.96
CA ALA A 179 -2.93 5.96 -6.07
C ALA A 179 -3.47 7.39 -6.11
N GLU A 180 -4.77 7.53 -5.90
CA GLU A 180 -5.42 8.81 -5.70
C GLU A 180 -6.33 8.77 -4.47
N PHE A 181 -6.18 9.76 -3.60
CA PHE A 181 -6.99 9.91 -2.40
C PHE A 181 -8.24 10.76 -2.65
N THR A 182 -9.40 10.13 -2.58
CA THR A 182 -10.69 10.70 -2.99
C THR A 182 -11.59 11.00 -1.80
N PRO A 183 -12.62 11.85 -1.96
CA PRO A 183 -13.63 12.07 -0.91
C PRO A 183 -14.47 10.83 -0.58
N ALA A 184 -14.55 9.86 -1.51
CA ALA A 184 -15.37 8.66 -1.39
C ALA A 184 -14.77 7.49 -2.17
N LYS A 185 -15.03 6.26 -1.71
CA LYS A 185 -14.63 4.99 -2.34
C LYS A 185 -15.01 4.92 -3.82
N GLN A 186 -16.23 5.32 -4.16
CA GLN A 186 -16.62 5.39 -5.57
C GLN A 186 -15.96 6.62 -6.19
N ALA A 187 -14.89 6.36 -6.94
CA ALA A 187 -14.18 7.40 -7.64
C ALA A 187 -14.85 7.69 -9.00
N PRO A 188 -14.95 8.96 -9.42
CA PRO A 188 -15.36 9.30 -10.77
C PRO A 188 -14.43 8.67 -11.82
N GLU A 189 -14.95 8.45 -13.02
CA GLU A 189 -14.19 7.95 -14.18
C GLU A 189 -12.90 8.74 -14.42
N GLU A 190 -12.94 10.08 -14.29
CA GLU A 190 -11.76 10.95 -14.40
C GLU A 190 -10.64 10.57 -13.42
N THR A 191 -10.99 10.16 -12.20
CA THR A 191 -10.01 9.70 -11.20
C THR A 191 -9.42 8.35 -11.59
N ALA A 192 -10.26 7.40 -12.02
CA ALA A 192 -9.79 6.11 -12.51
C ALA A 192 -8.82 6.28 -13.70
N MET A 193 -9.13 7.19 -14.62
CA MET A 193 -8.29 7.56 -15.74
C MET A 193 -6.97 8.18 -15.33
N ARG A 194 -6.97 9.10 -14.35
CA ARG A 194 -5.74 9.71 -13.81
C ARG A 194 -4.83 8.64 -13.19
N VAL A 195 -5.34 7.83 -12.27
CA VAL A 195 -4.54 6.77 -11.60
C VAL A 195 -4.04 5.74 -12.61
N THR A 196 -4.83 5.44 -13.64
CA THR A 196 -4.41 4.55 -14.74
C THR A 196 -3.23 5.16 -15.50
N ARG A 197 -3.32 6.43 -15.90
CA ARG A 197 -2.22 7.14 -16.60
C ARG A 197 -0.95 7.18 -15.77
N ASP A 198 -1.07 7.47 -14.48
CA ASP A 198 0.07 7.51 -13.56
C ASP A 198 0.74 6.13 -13.46
N ALA A 199 -0.05 5.04 -13.42
CA ALA A 199 0.50 3.69 -13.41
C ALA A 199 1.21 3.30 -14.72
N LEU A 200 0.62 3.68 -15.86
CA LEU A 200 1.23 3.42 -17.19
C LEU A 200 2.50 4.23 -17.43
N ALA A 201 2.64 5.39 -16.77
CA ALA A 201 3.85 6.21 -16.84
C ALA A 201 5.05 5.55 -16.13
N VAL A 202 4.80 4.71 -15.13
CA VAL A 202 5.85 3.93 -14.45
C VAL A 202 6.34 2.81 -15.38
N GLU A 203 5.44 1.94 -15.79
CA GLU A 203 5.71 0.83 -16.71
C GLU A 203 4.39 0.33 -17.32
N VAL A 204 4.42 -0.06 -18.59
CA VAL A 204 3.24 -0.49 -19.34
C VAL A 204 3.03 -2.00 -19.16
N PRO A 205 1.94 -2.45 -18.51
CA PRO A 205 1.65 -3.87 -18.32
C PRO A 205 1.04 -4.46 -19.60
N VAL A 206 0.93 -5.79 -19.66
CA VAL A 206 0.16 -6.47 -20.72
C VAL A 206 -1.34 -6.40 -20.42
N TRP A 207 -1.71 -6.57 -19.15
CA TRP A 207 -3.11 -6.65 -18.70
C TRP A 207 -3.41 -5.60 -17.65
N MET A 208 -4.59 -4.98 -17.73
CA MET A 208 -5.14 -4.13 -16.68
C MET A 208 -6.49 -4.66 -16.24
N ILE A 209 -6.62 -5.08 -14.99
CA ILE A 209 -7.83 -5.71 -14.46
C ILE A 209 -8.58 -4.73 -13.56
N GLY A 210 -9.88 -4.53 -13.84
CA GLY A 210 -10.81 -3.77 -13.00
C GLY A 210 -12.05 -4.61 -12.67
N ASP A 211 -12.85 -4.17 -11.69
CA ASP A 211 -14.22 -4.66 -11.54
C ASP A 211 -15.17 -4.00 -12.57
N SER A 212 -16.45 -4.36 -12.54
CA SER A 212 -17.45 -3.82 -13.45
C SER A 212 -17.71 -2.31 -13.30
N ALA A 213 -17.19 -1.66 -12.24
CA ALA A 213 -17.29 -0.21 -12.08
C ALA A 213 -16.33 0.53 -13.03
N TYR A 214 -15.30 -0.14 -13.53
CA TYR A 214 -14.35 0.38 -14.52
C TYR A 214 -14.75 0.02 -15.96
N ASP A 215 -15.93 -0.58 -16.17
CA ASP A 215 -16.48 -0.85 -17.50
C ASP A 215 -17.01 0.45 -18.14
N THR A 216 -16.07 1.31 -18.55
CA THR A 216 -16.35 2.53 -19.31
C THR A 216 -15.59 2.51 -20.64
N LEU A 217 -16.20 3.08 -21.69
CA LEU A 217 -15.62 3.06 -23.03
C LEU A 217 -14.31 3.85 -23.08
N GLU A 218 -14.24 5.01 -22.42
CA GLU A 218 -13.05 5.86 -22.40
C GLU A 218 -11.85 5.14 -21.76
N TRP A 219 -12.08 4.43 -20.65
CA TRP A 219 -11.03 3.67 -19.98
C TRP A 219 -10.52 2.51 -20.83
N HIS A 220 -11.42 1.77 -21.46
CA HIS A 220 -11.07 0.68 -22.38
C HIS A 220 -10.27 1.19 -23.59
N ASP A 221 -10.72 2.26 -24.23
CA ASP A 221 -10.04 2.83 -25.40
C ASP A 221 -8.64 3.31 -25.07
N HIS A 222 -8.50 4.03 -23.95
CA HIS A 222 -7.20 4.52 -23.54
C HIS A 222 -6.17 3.40 -23.27
N LEU A 223 -6.61 2.28 -22.68
CA LEU A 223 -5.74 1.13 -22.44
C LEU A 223 -5.36 0.43 -23.74
N LEU A 224 -6.31 0.23 -24.65
CA LEU A 224 -6.04 -0.38 -25.96
C LEU A 224 -5.10 0.47 -26.81
N ASP A 225 -5.29 1.80 -26.83
CA ASP A 225 -4.39 2.75 -27.49
C ASP A 225 -2.96 2.68 -26.93
N ALA A 226 -2.83 2.37 -25.64
CA ALA A 226 -1.54 2.17 -24.97
C ALA A 226 -0.96 0.75 -25.15
N GLY A 227 -1.64 -0.14 -25.88
CA GLY A 227 -1.24 -1.54 -26.08
C GLY A 227 -1.50 -2.45 -24.88
N VAL A 228 -2.33 -2.01 -23.93
CA VAL A 228 -2.71 -2.76 -22.72
C VAL A 228 -4.08 -3.38 -22.94
N VAL A 229 -4.27 -4.64 -22.53
CA VAL A 229 -5.57 -5.31 -22.62
C VAL A 229 -6.39 -5.06 -21.35
N PRO A 230 -7.49 -4.27 -21.41
CA PRO A 230 -8.38 -4.07 -20.28
C PRO A 230 -9.27 -5.30 -20.03
N ILE A 231 -9.34 -5.76 -18.79
CA ILE A 231 -10.23 -6.83 -18.35
C ILE A 231 -11.13 -6.28 -17.23
N ALA A 232 -12.34 -5.86 -17.61
CA ALA A 232 -13.40 -5.47 -16.70
C ALA A 232 -14.69 -6.21 -17.10
N PRO A 233 -15.41 -6.85 -16.14
CA PRO A 233 -16.68 -7.50 -16.43
C PRO A 233 -17.68 -6.51 -17.02
N TYR A 234 -18.35 -6.92 -18.09
CA TYR A 234 -19.35 -6.14 -18.78
C TYR A 234 -20.52 -5.80 -17.83
N ASN A 235 -20.86 -4.53 -17.75
CA ASN A 235 -22.02 -4.02 -17.02
C ASN A 235 -23.18 -3.77 -17.98
N PRO A 236 -24.20 -4.65 -18.03
CA PRO A 236 -25.29 -4.55 -19.00
C PRO A 236 -26.19 -3.33 -18.78
N ARG A 237 -26.13 -2.70 -17.60
CA ARG A 237 -26.96 -1.55 -17.25
C ARG A 237 -26.55 -0.28 -18.00
N ASN A 238 -25.40 -0.29 -18.66
CA ASN A 238 -24.88 0.86 -19.38
C ASN A 238 -25.40 0.96 -20.84
N MET A 239 -26.21 0.01 -21.32
CA MET A 239 -26.70 -0.05 -22.71
C MET A 239 -28.18 -0.48 -22.80
N ASP A 240 -28.92 0.13 -23.72
CA ASP A 240 -30.33 -0.25 -24.01
C ASP A 240 -30.46 -1.62 -24.72
N ASP A 241 -29.41 -2.05 -25.44
CA ASP A 241 -29.32 -3.35 -26.11
C ASP A 241 -28.06 -4.10 -25.64
N PRO A 242 -28.17 -5.05 -24.69
CA PRO A 242 -27.03 -5.69 -24.07
C PRO A 242 -26.37 -6.71 -25.01
N LEU A 243 -25.05 -6.62 -25.14
CA LEU A 243 -24.23 -7.55 -25.93
C LEU A 243 -24.04 -8.89 -25.19
N ASP A 244 -23.91 -9.99 -25.95
CA ASP A 244 -23.57 -11.33 -25.43
C ASP A 244 -22.05 -11.49 -25.21
N ILE A 245 -21.51 -10.66 -24.31
CA ILE A 245 -20.09 -10.63 -23.95
C ILE A 245 -19.92 -10.68 -22.44
N GLU A 246 -18.81 -11.23 -21.98
CA GLU A 246 -18.47 -11.27 -20.56
C GLU A 246 -17.57 -10.09 -20.18
N TYR A 247 -16.66 -9.71 -21.08
CA TYR A 247 -15.80 -8.54 -20.92
C TYR A 247 -16.00 -7.56 -22.07
N ARG A 248 -16.02 -6.27 -21.76
CA ARG A 248 -16.16 -5.20 -22.75
C ARG A 248 -15.12 -5.25 -23.87
N VAL A 249 -13.91 -5.70 -23.53
CA VAL A 249 -12.79 -5.81 -24.48
C VAL A 249 -13.07 -6.79 -25.62
N GLU A 250 -13.92 -7.81 -25.42
CA GLU A 250 -14.28 -8.79 -26.47
C GLU A 250 -14.91 -8.10 -27.68
N ASN A 251 -15.73 -7.09 -27.46
CA ASN A 251 -16.31 -6.29 -28.54
C ASN A 251 -15.41 -5.10 -28.90
N ARG A 252 -14.74 -4.47 -27.91
CA ARG A 252 -14.03 -3.22 -28.18
C ARG A 252 -12.79 -3.41 -29.03
N ILE A 253 -12.09 -4.54 -28.89
CA ILE A 253 -10.82 -4.80 -29.58
C ILE A 253 -10.95 -4.82 -31.10
N GLU A 254 -12.12 -5.18 -31.64
CA GLU A 254 -12.39 -5.16 -33.10
C GLU A 254 -12.23 -3.76 -33.71
N ASN A 255 -12.41 -2.70 -32.91
CA ASN A 255 -12.21 -1.32 -33.37
C ASN A 255 -10.75 -0.86 -33.34
N HIS A 256 -9.89 -1.60 -32.64
CA HIS A 256 -8.49 -1.25 -32.40
C HIS A 256 -7.53 -2.16 -33.14
N SER A 257 -7.95 -3.39 -33.48
CA SER A 257 -7.14 -4.36 -34.19
C SER A 257 -7.99 -5.35 -34.96
N GLU A 258 -7.75 -5.48 -36.27
CA GLU A 258 -8.39 -6.51 -37.11
C GLU A 258 -7.74 -7.90 -36.95
N ASP A 259 -6.49 -7.96 -36.46
CA ASP A 259 -5.67 -9.19 -36.44
C ASP A 259 -5.61 -9.89 -35.07
N VAL A 260 -6.16 -9.29 -34.01
CA VAL A 260 -6.04 -9.81 -32.63
C VAL A 260 -7.35 -10.47 -32.22
N GLN A 261 -7.31 -11.79 -32.05
CA GLN A 261 -8.42 -12.56 -31.49
C GLN A 261 -8.15 -12.89 -30.02
N LEU A 262 -8.92 -12.28 -29.12
CA LEU A 262 -8.91 -12.65 -27.70
C LEU A 262 -9.76 -13.88 -27.46
N LYS A 263 -9.19 -14.90 -26.83
CA LYS A 263 -9.95 -16.05 -26.36
C LYS A 263 -10.56 -15.72 -25.01
N ARG A 264 -11.89 -15.83 -24.88
CA ARG A 264 -12.60 -15.65 -23.59
C ARG A 264 -11.98 -16.47 -22.47
N SER A 265 -11.54 -17.71 -22.75
CA SER A 265 -10.86 -18.56 -21.76
C SER A 265 -9.57 -17.95 -21.16
N VAL A 266 -8.82 -17.14 -21.93
CA VAL A 266 -7.61 -16.45 -21.45
C VAL A 266 -7.99 -15.25 -20.58
N LEU A 267 -9.05 -14.52 -20.97
CA LEU A 267 -9.61 -13.43 -20.17
C LEU A 267 -10.12 -13.97 -18.83
N ASP A 268 -10.87 -15.06 -18.85
CA ASP A 268 -11.37 -15.75 -17.66
C ASP A 268 -10.25 -16.25 -16.77
N GLU A 269 -9.23 -16.88 -17.33
CA GLU A 269 -8.10 -17.35 -16.54
C GLU A 269 -7.38 -16.18 -15.87
N THR A 270 -7.13 -15.09 -16.61
CA THR A 270 -6.44 -13.90 -16.12
C THR A 270 -7.27 -13.19 -15.04
N TYR A 271 -8.58 -13.03 -15.27
CA TYR A 271 -9.51 -12.47 -14.30
C TYR A 271 -9.69 -13.36 -13.06
N ASN A 272 -9.72 -14.68 -13.22
CA ASN A 272 -9.86 -15.60 -12.09
C ASN A 272 -8.58 -15.74 -11.26
N ARG A 273 -7.39 -15.58 -11.86
CA ARG A 273 -6.12 -15.50 -11.10
C ARG A 273 -6.15 -14.33 -10.11
N ARG A 274 -6.78 -13.18 -10.44
CA ARG A 274 -7.07 -12.11 -9.47
C ARG A 274 -7.89 -12.65 -8.30
N THR A 275 -9.00 -13.31 -8.61
CA THR A 275 -9.95 -13.79 -7.60
C THR A 275 -9.37 -14.90 -6.73
N GLN A 276 -8.49 -15.77 -7.23
CA GLN A 276 -7.83 -16.81 -6.42
C GLN A 276 -6.82 -16.23 -5.43
N VAL A 277 -6.09 -15.18 -5.83
CA VAL A 277 -5.21 -14.41 -4.93
C VAL A 277 -6.06 -13.66 -3.90
N GLU A 278 -7.16 -13.02 -4.31
CA GLU A 278 -8.10 -12.36 -3.40
C GLU A 278 -8.77 -13.35 -2.44
N ARG A 279 -9.25 -14.52 -2.90
CA ARG A 279 -9.90 -15.56 -2.08
C ARG A 279 -8.93 -16.24 -1.12
N THR A 280 -7.70 -16.52 -1.52
CA THR A 280 -6.66 -17.04 -0.61
C THR A 280 -6.34 -16.01 0.47
N ASN A 281 -6.39 -14.72 0.14
CA ASN A 281 -6.18 -13.65 1.10
C ASN A 281 -7.46 -13.31 1.91
N ASP A 282 -8.66 -13.50 1.37
CA ASP A 282 -9.95 -13.30 2.03
C ASP A 282 -10.30 -14.45 3.00
N ALA A 283 -9.90 -15.68 2.65
CA ALA A 283 -9.93 -16.81 3.58
C ALA A 283 -9.04 -16.57 4.81
N VAL A 284 -8.00 -15.73 4.63
CA VAL A 284 -7.15 -15.22 5.69
C VAL A 284 -7.77 -13.98 6.38
N LYS A 285 -8.52 -13.12 5.68
CA LYS A 285 -9.26 -11.98 6.28
C LYS A 285 -10.29 -12.40 7.35
N ASN A 286 -10.70 -13.68 7.37
CA ASN A 286 -11.58 -14.25 8.41
C ASN A 286 -10.92 -15.39 9.21
N CYS A 287 -9.62 -15.64 9.02
CA CYS A 287 -8.84 -16.71 9.64
C CYS A 287 -9.48 -18.11 9.68
N GLY A 288 -10.52 -18.44 8.89
CA GLY A 288 -11.24 -19.73 8.97
C GLY A 288 -11.67 -20.14 10.39
N LEU A 289 -11.75 -19.20 11.34
CA LEU A 289 -11.92 -19.48 12.75
C LEU A 289 -12.99 -18.55 13.30
N GLY A 290 -14.17 -19.11 13.58
CA GLY A 290 -15.06 -18.54 14.59
C GLY A 290 -14.30 -18.28 15.91
N PRO A 291 -14.88 -17.52 16.85
CA PRO A 291 -14.15 -16.90 17.97
C PRO A 291 -13.12 -17.82 18.61
N VAL A 292 -11.83 -17.55 18.35
CA VAL A 292 -10.71 -18.36 18.84
C VAL A 292 -10.54 -18.13 20.33
N ARG A 293 -11.02 -19.07 21.14
CA ARG A 293 -10.69 -19.16 22.57
C ARG A 293 -9.30 -19.81 22.73
N ALA A 294 -8.23 -19.07 22.44
CA ALA A 294 -6.86 -19.52 22.71
C ALA A 294 -6.36 -19.03 24.08
N ARG A 295 -5.84 -19.95 24.90
CA ARG A 295 -5.20 -19.63 26.18
C ARG A 295 -3.74 -19.18 25.95
N GLY A 296 -3.54 -17.87 25.85
CA GLY A 296 -2.24 -17.23 26.06
C GLY A 296 -1.53 -16.69 24.80
N ARG A 297 -0.89 -15.53 24.96
CA ARG A 297 -0.26 -14.69 23.91
C ARG A 297 0.76 -15.41 23.02
N VAL A 298 1.45 -16.41 23.54
CA VAL A 298 2.53 -17.09 22.81
C VAL A 298 2.00 -18.07 21.77
N HIS A 299 0.83 -18.70 22.04
CA HIS A 299 0.25 -19.65 21.09
C HIS A 299 -0.51 -18.98 19.96
N ALA A 300 -1.13 -17.81 20.24
CA ALA A 300 -1.68 -16.93 19.20
C ALA A 300 -0.56 -16.48 18.24
N ARG A 301 0.59 -16.02 18.75
CA ARG A 301 1.72 -15.55 17.94
C ARG A 301 2.28 -16.59 16.95
N ALA A 302 2.25 -17.88 17.29
CA ALA A 302 2.82 -18.94 16.44
C ALA A 302 1.89 -19.35 15.29
N GLN A 303 0.57 -19.33 15.47
CA GLN A 303 -0.39 -19.63 14.38
C GLN A 303 -0.62 -18.43 13.45
N VAL A 304 -0.35 -17.23 13.94
CA VAL A 304 -0.36 -15.94 13.24
C VAL A 304 0.88 -15.72 12.36
N PHE A 305 2.01 -16.33 12.72
CA PHE A 305 3.33 -16.03 12.13
C PHE A 305 3.48 -16.41 10.65
N LEU A 306 2.63 -17.28 10.11
CA LEU A 306 2.72 -17.76 8.72
C LEU A 306 1.70 -17.09 7.78
N VAL A 307 0.80 -16.26 8.30
CA VAL A 307 -0.40 -15.83 7.56
C VAL A 307 -0.78 -14.34 7.80
N GLU A 308 -0.44 -13.72 8.93
CA GLU A 308 -1.28 -12.60 9.44
C GLU A 308 -0.81 -11.14 9.24
N ARG A 309 0.35 -10.81 8.63
CA ARG A 309 0.77 -9.39 8.53
C ARG A 309 0.65 -8.73 7.15
N THR A 310 0.21 -9.46 6.12
CA THR A 310 -0.02 -8.90 4.79
C THR A 310 -1.50 -8.67 4.46
N ASN A 311 -2.44 -9.35 5.14
CA ASN A 311 -3.80 -9.57 4.62
C ASN A 311 -4.96 -8.76 5.25
N ASP A 312 -4.86 -8.29 6.50
CA ASP A 312 -5.75 -7.20 6.97
C ASP A 312 -5.41 -5.85 6.30
N ALA A 313 -4.26 -5.85 5.61
CA ALA A 313 -3.68 -4.85 4.73
C ALA A 313 -4.61 -4.14 3.71
N VAL A 314 -5.64 -4.86 3.25
CA VAL A 314 -6.37 -4.52 2.01
C VAL A 314 -7.56 -3.61 2.28
N LYS A 315 -8.13 -3.63 3.50
CA LYS A 315 -9.15 -2.66 3.91
C LYS A 315 -8.47 -1.48 4.60
N ASN A 316 -8.89 -0.25 4.29
CA ASN A 316 -8.34 0.98 4.88
C ASN A 316 -6.81 1.17 4.70
N CYS A 317 -6.18 0.54 3.71
CA CYS A 317 -4.72 0.50 3.55
C CYS A 317 -3.96 -0.02 4.80
N GLY A 318 -4.62 -0.78 5.68
CA GLY A 318 -4.05 -1.24 6.95
C GLY A 318 -4.08 -0.26 8.12
N LEU A 319 -4.65 0.94 7.95
CA LEU A 319 -4.54 2.03 8.94
C LEU A 319 -5.53 1.96 10.12
N GLY A 320 -6.56 1.12 10.04
CA GLY A 320 -7.77 1.30 10.85
C GLY A 320 -8.40 2.70 10.61
N PRO A 321 -9.23 3.22 11.54
CA PRO A 321 -9.78 4.56 11.42
C PRO A 321 -8.66 5.62 11.45
N VAL A 322 -8.52 6.36 10.35
CA VAL A 322 -7.49 7.36 10.15
C VAL A 322 -7.64 8.48 11.19
N ARG A 323 -6.60 8.63 12.02
CA ARG A 323 -6.55 9.59 13.12
C ARG A 323 -6.06 10.97 12.65
N ALA A 324 -6.65 11.48 11.59
CA ALA A 324 -6.34 12.78 10.99
C ALA A 324 -7.42 13.82 11.29
N ARG A 325 -7.03 15.09 11.43
CA ARG A 325 -7.98 16.20 11.65
C ARG A 325 -8.58 16.75 10.36
N GLY A 326 -7.95 16.50 9.21
CA GLY A 326 -8.40 16.96 7.90
C GLY A 326 -7.90 16.05 6.79
N ARG A 327 -8.38 16.30 5.56
CA ARG A 327 -8.18 15.46 4.38
C ARG A 327 -6.71 15.37 3.97
N VAL A 328 -5.98 16.48 4.00
CA VAL A 328 -4.56 16.53 3.60
C VAL A 328 -3.71 15.63 4.51
N HIS A 329 -3.94 15.71 5.81
CA HIS A 329 -3.26 14.84 6.78
C HIS A 329 -3.69 13.37 6.64
N ALA A 330 -4.95 13.10 6.35
CA ALA A 330 -5.43 11.73 6.08
C ALA A 330 -4.74 11.14 4.84
N ARG A 331 -4.61 11.94 3.77
CA ARG A 331 -3.88 11.59 2.56
C ARG A 331 -2.43 11.21 2.87
N ALA A 332 -1.71 12.02 3.63
CA ALA A 332 -0.31 11.71 3.98
C ALA A 332 -0.17 10.39 4.74
N GLN A 333 -1.11 10.07 5.65
CA GLN A 333 -1.12 8.79 6.34
C GLN A 333 -1.40 7.61 5.39
N VAL A 334 -2.34 7.77 4.45
CA VAL A 334 -2.60 6.74 3.41
C VAL A 334 -1.37 6.50 2.55
N PHE A 335 -0.75 7.55 2.02
CA PHE A 335 0.45 7.38 1.19
C PHE A 335 1.65 6.84 1.99
N LEU A 336 1.79 7.15 3.28
CA LEU A 336 2.80 6.50 4.13
C LEU A 336 2.59 4.98 4.25
N ALA A 337 1.34 4.53 4.36
CA ALA A 337 1.03 3.11 4.35
C ALA A 337 1.33 2.46 3.00
N LEU A 338 1.04 3.15 1.89
CA LEU A 338 1.41 2.68 0.55
C LEU A 338 2.93 2.61 0.38
N CYS A 339 3.68 3.62 0.84
CA CYS A 339 5.14 3.61 0.87
C CYS A 339 5.67 2.39 1.64
N LEU A 340 5.11 2.09 2.81
CA LEU A 340 5.48 0.90 3.58
C LEU A 340 5.29 -0.40 2.78
N ARG A 341 4.20 -0.50 1.99
CA ARG A 341 3.93 -1.67 1.15
C ARG A 341 5.01 -1.87 0.07
N VAL A 342 5.41 -0.77 -0.59
CA VAL A 342 6.50 -0.81 -1.57
C VAL A 342 7.83 -1.19 -0.90
N VAL A 343 8.13 -0.60 0.24
CA VAL A 343 9.34 -0.88 1.02
C VAL A 343 9.43 -2.35 1.44
N VAL A 344 8.33 -2.93 1.93
CA VAL A 344 8.25 -4.34 2.30
C VAL A 344 8.48 -5.22 1.07
N ALA A 345 7.89 -4.88 -0.08
CA ALA A 345 8.09 -5.62 -1.32
C ALA A 345 9.57 -5.62 -1.77
N ILE A 346 10.22 -4.45 -1.75
CA ILE A 346 11.66 -4.31 -2.04
C ILE A 346 12.49 -5.16 -1.08
N THR A 347 12.19 -5.09 0.22
CA THR A 347 12.95 -5.81 1.24
C THR A 347 12.81 -7.33 1.10
N ASN A 348 11.61 -7.81 0.78
CA ASN A 348 11.36 -9.24 0.59
C ASN A 348 12.08 -9.78 -0.66
N ASP A 349 12.09 -9.01 -1.76
CA ASP A 349 12.83 -9.40 -2.97
C ASP A 349 14.33 -9.51 -2.71
N GLU A 350 14.91 -8.53 -2.02
CA GLU A 350 16.34 -8.50 -1.69
C GLU A 350 16.74 -9.65 -0.74
N ARG A 351 15.79 -10.17 0.04
CA ARG A 351 15.95 -11.37 0.88
C ARG A 351 15.82 -12.68 0.12
N GLY A 352 15.42 -12.65 -1.15
CA GLY A 352 15.11 -13.82 -1.96
C GLY A 352 13.72 -14.42 -1.69
N ASP A 353 12.90 -13.74 -0.88
CA ASP A 353 11.53 -14.13 -0.54
C ASP A 353 10.54 -13.46 -1.51
N ASN A 354 10.74 -13.61 -2.82
CA ASN A 354 9.85 -13.03 -3.82
C ASN A 354 8.73 -14.02 -4.18
N PRO A 355 7.47 -13.84 -3.72
CA PRO A 355 6.36 -14.74 -4.03
C PRO A 355 5.82 -14.58 -5.45
N GLY A 356 6.28 -13.58 -6.22
CA GLY A 356 5.70 -13.20 -7.51
C GLY A 356 6.45 -13.67 -8.76
N ARG A 357 7.61 -14.31 -8.63
CA ARG A 357 8.39 -14.75 -9.80
C ARG A 357 7.86 -16.09 -10.31
N GLU A 358 6.76 -16.07 -11.06
CA GLU A 358 6.51 -17.15 -12.02
C GLU A 358 7.66 -17.10 -13.03
N MET A 359 8.61 -18.02 -12.92
CA MET A 359 9.55 -18.27 -14.02
C MET A 359 8.70 -18.69 -15.21
N LEU A 360 8.53 -17.79 -16.17
CA LEU A 360 8.11 -18.16 -17.52
C LEU A 360 9.22 -19.06 -18.07
N SER A 361 9.05 -20.37 -17.90
CA SER A 361 9.83 -21.35 -18.66
C SER A 361 9.41 -21.21 -20.12
N ALA A 362 10.38 -20.89 -20.96
CA ALA A 362 10.25 -20.76 -22.41
C ALA A 362 9.67 -22.01 -23.09
#